data_AF-A0A0F6Q743-F1
#
_entry.id   AF-A0A0F6Q743-F1
#
_cell.length_a   1.000
_cell.length_b   1.000
_cell.length_c   1.000
_cell.angle_alpha   90.00
_cell.angle_beta   90.00
_cell.angle_gamma   90.00
#
_symmetry.space_group_name_H-M   'P 1'
#
loop_
_entity.id
_entity.type
_entity.pdbx_description
1 polymer ?
#
loop_
_entity_poly.entity_id
_entity_poly.type
_entity_poly.pdbx_seq_one_letter_code
_entity_poly.pdbx_strand_id
1 'polypeptide(L)'
;DEEAVEEAADYLNLKPEFLAELLRDPMRVRPKVEEAIHISKVLEIPLHPYYTLYWNTLKPEQVAELQNLLVNAEIEWDKYLGTKYAKKIVRYLELLGLPHRVEDSVVIGYPWSAALLTPLANLEKRFEPKEFYTS
;
A
#
# COMPACT_ATOMS: atom_id res chain seq x y z
N ASP A 1 1.03 -12.36 -28.23
CA ASP A 1 0.35 -11.71 -29.38
C ASP A 1 -0.88 -10.99 -28.83
N GLU A 2 -1.67 -10.32 -29.68
CA GLU A 2 -2.82 -9.51 -29.27
C GLU A 2 -3.87 -10.34 -28.50
N GLU A 3 -4.15 -11.54 -28.99
CA GLU A 3 -5.07 -12.51 -28.37
C GLU A 3 -4.66 -12.86 -26.93
N ALA A 4 -3.37 -13.15 -26.69
CA ALA A 4 -2.88 -13.41 -25.33
C ALA A 4 -3.02 -12.21 -24.37
N VAL A 5 -2.96 -10.98 -24.89
CA VAL A 5 -3.17 -9.77 -24.06
C VAL A 5 -4.63 -9.58 -23.72
N GLU A 6 -5.54 -9.85 -24.65
CA GLU A 6 -6.99 -9.80 -24.41
C GLU A 6 -7.40 -10.83 -23.36
N GLU A 7 -6.97 -12.09 -23.50
CA GLU A 7 -7.26 -13.15 -22.53
C GLU A 7 -6.76 -12.81 -21.12
N ALA A 8 -5.53 -12.28 -21.01
CA ALA A 8 -4.95 -11.89 -19.72
C ALA A 8 -5.67 -10.68 -19.12
N ALA A 9 -6.07 -9.72 -19.94
CA ALA A 9 -6.83 -8.55 -19.49
C ALA A 9 -8.21 -8.94 -18.97
N ASP A 10 -8.90 -9.86 -19.66
CA ASP A 10 -10.18 -10.40 -19.21
C ASP A 10 -10.04 -11.15 -17.88
N TYR A 11 -9.03 -12.01 -17.74
CA TYR A 11 -8.74 -12.72 -16.49
C TYR A 11 -8.47 -11.78 -15.32
N LEU A 12 -7.76 -10.68 -15.57
CA LEU A 12 -7.42 -9.67 -14.56
C LEU A 12 -8.48 -8.58 -14.41
N ASN A 13 -9.59 -8.65 -15.16
CA ASN A 13 -10.61 -7.62 -15.22
C ASN A 13 -10.02 -6.20 -15.45
N LEU A 14 -9.06 -6.11 -16.37
CA LEU A 14 -8.39 -4.89 -16.81
C LEU A 14 -8.79 -4.54 -18.24
N LYS A 15 -8.50 -3.31 -18.67
CA LYS A 15 -8.64 -2.95 -20.09
C LYS A 15 -7.49 -3.55 -20.90
N PRO A 16 -7.73 -4.23 -22.04
CA PRO A 16 -6.67 -4.78 -22.89
C PRO A 16 -5.65 -3.73 -23.31
N GLU A 17 -6.08 -2.52 -23.64
CA GLU A 17 -5.18 -1.45 -24.06
C GLU A 17 -4.27 -0.99 -22.92
N PHE A 18 -4.81 -0.93 -21.70
CA PHE A 18 -4.02 -0.60 -20.52
C PHE A 18 -2.99 -1.69 -20.21
N LEU A 19 -3.37 -2.97 -20.28
CA LEU A 19 -2.45 -4.08 -20.06
C LEU A 19 -1.35 -4.11 -21.13
N ALA A 20 -1.71 -3.88 -22.40
CA ALA A 20 -0.76 -3.76 -23.50
C ALA A 20 0.26 -2.62 -23.26
N GLU A 21 -0.22 -1.45 -22.86
CA GLU A 21 0.63 -0.30 -22.54
C GLU A 21 1.55 -0.57 -21.34
N LEU A 22 1.03 -1.19 -20.29
CA LEU A 22 1.79 -1.56 -19.09
C LEU A 22 2.91 -2.55 -19.41
N LEU A 23 2.63 -3.56 -20.23
CA LEU A 23 3.63 -4.54 -20.65
C LEU A 23 4.68 -3.92 -21.58
N ARG A 24 4.29 -2.95 -22.40
CA ARG A 24 5.20 -2.27 -23.34
C ARG A 24 6.15 -1.31 -22.64
N ASP A 25 5.68 -0.55 -21.65
CA ASP A 25 6.50 0.44 -20.93
C ASP A 25 6.17 0.49 -19.42
N PRO A 26 6.61 -0.52 -18.64
CA PRO A 26 6.27 -0.65 -17.22
C PRO A 26 6.91 0.41 -16.32
N MET A 27 7.88 1.17 -16.83
CA MET A 27 8.53 2.24 -16.06
C MET A 27 7.70 3.54 -16.09
N ARG A 28 7.00 3.78 -17.20
CA ARG A 28 6.16 4.97 -17.41
C ARG A 28 4.69 4.71 -17.12
N VAL A 29 4.16 3.57 -17.54
CA VAL A 29 2.77 3.19 -17.34
C VAL A 29 2.68 2.45 -16.02
N ARG A 30 1.78 2.88 -15.13
CA ARG A 30 1.62 2.29 -13.81
C ARG A 30 0.15 2.01 -13.54
N PRO A 31 -0.18 0.84 -12.98
CA PRO A 31 -1.52 0.60 -12.48
C PRO A 31 -1.85 1.59 -11.38
N LYS A 32 -3.13 1.92 -11.23
CA LYS A 32 -3.65 2.57 -10.03
C LYS A 32 -3.44 1.64 -8.83
N VAL A 33 -3.54 2.18 -7.62
CA VAL A 33 -3.28 1.39 -6.42
C VAL A 33 -4.28 0.23 -6.28
N GLU A 34 -5.53 0.43 -6.68
CA GLU A 34 -6.56 -0.60 -6.69
C GLU A 34 -6.23 -1.73 -7.67
N GLU A 35 -5.80 -1.38 -8.88
CA GLU A 35 -5.36 -2.32 -9.92
C GLU A 35 -4.10 -3.07 -9.45
N ALA A 36 -3.13 -2.38 -8.84
CA ALA A 36 -1.93 -3.01 -8.29
C ALA A 36 -2.24 -4.01 -7.17
N ILE A 37 -3.15 -3.65 -6.26
CA ILE A 37 -3.63 -4.55 -5.20
C ILE A 37 -4.37 -5.74 -5.81
N HIS A 38 -5.21 -5.50 -6.82
CA HIS A 38 -5.96 -6.55 -7.50
C HIS A 38 -5.03 -7.54 -8.20
N ILE A 39 -4.09 -7.06 -9.01
CA ILE A 39 -3.08 -7.88 -9.70
C ILE A 39 -2.28 -8.70 -8.67
N SER A 40 -1.79 -8.06 -7.59
CA SER A 40 -1.03 -8.74 -6.54
C SER A 40 -1.83 -9.88 -5.89
N LYS A 41 -3.12 -9.67 -5.63
CA LYS A 41 -4.00 -10.69 -5.04
C LYS A 41 -4.34 -11.81 -6.00
N VAL A 42 -4.69 -11.50 -7.24
CA VAL A 42 -5.11 -12.51 -8.24
C VAL A 42 -3.94 -13.38 -8.67
N LEU A 43 -2.76 -12.80 -8.87
CA LEU A 43 -1.57 -13.52 -9.34
C LEU A 43 -0.68 -14.03 -8.20
N GLU A 44 -1.02 -13.73 -6.94
CA GLU A 44 -0.20 -14.05 -5.75
C GLU A 44 1.25 -13.53 -5.83
N ILE A 45 1.44 -12.38 -6.48
CA ILE A 45 2.74 -11.71 -6.60
C ILE A 45 2.86 -10.55 -5.60
N PRO A 46 4.08 -10.09 -5.28
CA PRO A 46 4.26 -8.90 -4.46
C PRO A 46 3.55 -7.66 -5.01
N LEU A 47 3.21 -6.73 -4.12
CA LEU A 47 2.63 -5.44 -4.51
C LEU A 47 3.59 -4.68 -5.45
N HIS A 48 3.02 -3.97 -6.42
CA HIS A 48 3.77 -3.17 -7.39
C HIS A 48 4.75 -2.21 -6.68
N PRO A 49 6.02 -2.13 -7.12
CA PRO A 49 7.10 -1.45 -6.39
C PRO A 49 6.84 0.05 -6.15
N TYR A 50 6.09 0.72 -7.04
CA TYR A 50 5.70 2.12 -6.84
C TYR A 50 4.86 2.36 -5.57
N TYR A 51 4.12 1.35 -5.11
CA TYR A 51 3.29 1.40 -3.91
C TYR A 51 3.95 0.68 -2.71
N THR A 52 5.18 0.21 -2.86
CA THR A 52 5.92 -0.46 -1.79
C THR A 52 6.70 0.56 -0.97
N LEU A 53 6.33 0.72 0.30
CA LEU A 53 7.03 1.59 1.25
C LEU A 53 8.35 0.96 1.72
N TYR A 54 9.20 1.76 2.35
CA TYR A 54 10.48 1.29 2.91
C TYR A 54 10.28 0.54 4.24
N TRP A 55 9.49 -0.54 4.24
CA TRP A 55 9.15 -1.32 5.43
C TRP A 55 10.37 -1.82 6.21
N ASN A 56 11.48 -2.09 5.53
CA ASN A 56 12.75 -2.51 6.15
C ASN A 56 13.44 -1.41 6.99
N THR A 57 12.93 -0.18 7.00
CA THR A 57 13.43 0.90 7.87
C THR A 57 12.85 0.84 9.28
N LEU A 58 11.78 0.06 9.47
CA LEU A 58 11.16 -0.18 10.76
C LEU A 58 11.47 -1.59 11.25
N LYS A 59 11.73 -1.71 12.55
CA LYS A 59 11.77 -3.02 13.22
C LYS A 59 10.35 -3.58 13.35
N PRO A 60 10.18 -4.92 13.48
CA PRO A 60 8.87 -5.54 13.67
C PRO A 60 8.05 -4.92 14.83
N GLU A 61 8.70 -4.55 15.93
CA GLU A 61 8.02 -3.94 17.08
C GLU A 61 7.53 -2.51 16.76
N GLN A 62 8.25 -1.80 15.91
CA GLN A 62 7.88 -0.46 15.44
C GLN A 62 6.72 -0.53 14.44
N VAL A 63 6.68 -1.58 13.60
CA VAL A 63 5.52 -1.86 12.73
C VAL A 63 4.28 -2.17 13.56
N ALA A 64 4.42 -2.99 14.61
CA ALA A 64 3.33 -3.30 15.54
C ALA A 64 2.81 -2.02 16.24
N GLU A 65 3.73 -1.16 16.69
CA GLU A 65 3.37 0.12 17.29
C GLU A 65 2.65 1.04 16.30
N LEU A 66 3.16 1.17 15.07
CA LEU A 66 2.49 1.94 14.02
C LEU A 66 1.07 1.42 13.78
N GLN A 67 0.89 0.11 13.68
CA GLN A 67 -0.43 -0.49 13.50
C GLN A 67 -1.38 -0.14 14.66
N ASN A 68 -0.91 -0.23 15.91
CA ASN A 68 -1.71 0.16 17.08
C ASN A 68 -2.08 1.64 17.08
N LEU A 69 -1.16 2.52 16.65
CA LEU A 69 -1.46 3.95 16.49
C LEU A 69 -2.51 4.21 15.41
N LEU A 70 -2.46 3.46 14.29
CA LEU A 70 -3.42 3.57 13.19
C LEU A 70 -4.81 3.02 13.57
N VAL A 71 -4.90 1.96 14.37
CA VAL A 71 -6.19 1.41 14.86
C VAL A 71 -6.95 2.42 15.71
N ASN A 72 -6.24 3.24 16.48
CA ASN A 72 -6.83 4.27 17.33
C ASN A 72 -7.04 5.61 16.60
N ALA A 73 -6.73 5.66 15.31
CA ALA A 73 -6.90 6.86 14.51
C ALA A 73 -8.28 6.91 13.85
N GLU A 74 -8.80 8.12 13.69
CA GLU A 74 -10.09 8.35 13.05
C GLU A 74 -9.97 8.24 11.53
N ILE A 75 -10.09 7.04 10.98
CA ILE A 75 -10.01 6.84 9.51
C ILE A 75 -11.35 7.26 8.89
N GLU A 76 -11.45 8.51 8.43
CA GLU A 76 -12.59 8.95 7.63
C GLU A 76 -12.46 8.45 6.18
N TRP A 77 -13.36 7.55 5.79
CA TRP A 77 -13.45 7.05 4.42
C TRP A 77 -14.39 7.93 3.59
N ASP A 78 -13.96 9.16 3.26
CA ASP A 78 -14.50 9.84 2.08
C ASP A 78 -13.47 10.81 1.46
N LYS A 79 -13.52 10.87 0.13
CA LYS A 79 -12.67 11.47 -0.92
C LYS A 79 -11.38 12.27 -0.62
N TYR A 80 -11.16 12.91 0.51
CA TYR A 80 -9.94 13.67 0.82
C TYR A 80 -9.84 13.96 2.31
N LEU A 81 -9.45 13.02 3.18
CA LEU A 81 -9.51 13.29 4.63
C LEU A 81 -8.31 12.78 5.42
N GLY A 82 -8.01 13.54 6.47
CA GLY A 82 -6.74 13.58 7.18
C GLY A 82 -6.89 13.44 8.68
N THR A 83 -5.96 12.70 9.26
CA THR A 83 -6.10 12.09 10.58
C THR A 83 -5.21 12.78 11.61
N LYS A 84 -5.72 13.02 12.82
CA LYS A 84 -4.89 13.62 13.90
C LYS A 84 -3.93 12.59 14.46
N TYR A 85 -2.64 12.92 14.46
CA TYR A 85 -1.65 12.04 15.08
C TYR A 85 -0.54 12.79 15.80
N ALA A 86 0.06 12.10 16.76
CA ALA A 86 1.21 12.57 17.51
C ALA A 86 2.51 12.55 16.69
N LYS A 87 3.51 13.34 17.09
CA LYS A 87 4.88 13.37 16.50
C LYS A 87 5.49 11.98 16.29
N LYS A 88 5.15 11.02 17.15
CA LYS A 88 5.65 9.64 17.06
C LYS A 88 5.21 8.94 15.77
N ILE A 89 3.98 9.17 15.29
CA ILE A 89 3.57 8.60 14.00
C ILE A 89 4.34 9.24 12.85
N VAL A 90 4.53 10.57 12.89
CA VAL A 90 5.17 11.33 11.80
C VAL A 90 6.52 10.71 11.50
N ARG A 91 7.28 10.37 12.56
CA ARG A 91 8.57 9.70 12.41
C ARG A 91 8.48 8.35 11.70
N TYR A 92 7.46 7.53 11.98
CA TYR A 92 7.28 6.26 11.28
C TYR A 92 6.91 6.47 9.81
N LEU A 93 6.06 7.45 9.51
CA LEU A 93 5.68 7.75 8.12
C LEU A 93 6.88 8.29 7.31
N GLU A 94 7.72 9.13 7.93
CA GLU A 94 8.99 9.60 7.33
C GLU A 94 9.94 8.45 7.01
N LEU A 95 10.15 7.52 7.96
CA LEU A 95 11.03 6.37 7.77
C LEU A 95 10.52 5.46 6.65
N LEU A 96 9.21 5.26 6.57
CA LEU A 96 8.57 4.51 5.50
C LEU A 96 8.66 5.19 4.13
N GLY A 97 9.07 6.46 4.08
CA GLY A 97 9.05 7.26 2.85
C GLY A 97 7.62 7.56 2.38
N LEU A 98 6.64 7.52 3.28
CA LEU A 98 5.23 7.68 2.94
C LEU A 98 4.91 9.16 2.69
N PRO A 99 4.42 9.55 1.51
CA PRO A 99 3.98 10.92 1.28
C PRO A 99 2.79 11.29 2.17
N HIS A 100 2.93 12.34 2.96
CA HIS A 100 1.92 12.84 3.89
C HIS A 100 2.00 14.37 4.01
N ARG A 101 0.92 15.00 4.48
CA ARG A 101 0.90 16.42 4.85
C ARG A 101 0.76 16.56 6.36
N VAL A 102 1.40 17.57 6.94
CA VAL A 102 1.23 17.93 8.35
C VAL A 102 0.58 19.30 8.41
N GLU A 103 -0.66 19.33 8.88
CA GLU A 103 -1.45 20.54 9.13
C GLU A 103 -1.76 20.60 10.63
N ASP A 104 -3.04 20.76 11.02
CA ASP A 104 -3.50 20.50 12.40
C ASP A 104 -3.45 18.99 12.74
N SER A 105 -3.30 18.16 11.72
CA SER A 105 -3.34 16.70 11.73
C SER A 105 -2.39 16.14 10.66
N VAL A 106 -2.04 14.84 10.70
CA VAL A 106 -1.25 14.20 9.63
C VAL A 106 -2.19 13.57 8.61
N VAL A 107 -2.15 14.07 7.39
CA VAL A 107 -3.05 13.66 6.32
C VAL A 107 -2.32 12.75 5.35
N ILE A 108 -2.82 11.53 5.18
CA ILE A 108 -2.32 10.56 4.19
C ILE A 108 -3.36 10.47 3.07
N GLY A 109 -3.05 11.08 1.93
CA GLY A 109 -3.95 11.11 0.78
C GLY A 109 -3.90 9.84 -0.07
N TYR A 110 -4.87 9.72 -0.97
CA TYR A 110 -4.80 8.79 -2.09
C TYR A 110 -3.53 9.05 -2.95
N PRO A 111 -2.83 8.02 -3.45
CA PRO A 111 -3.06 6.57 -3.28
C PRO A 111 -2.38 5.96 -2.04
N TRP A 112 -1.64 6.76 -1.28
CA TRP A 112 -0.72 6.31 -0.25
C TRP A 112 -1.41 5.73 0.99
N SER A 113 -2.65 6.12 1.27
CA SER A 113 -3.47 5.52 2.32
C SER A 113 -3.71 4.02 2.04
N ALA A 114 -4.09 3.67 0.82
CA ALA A 114 -4.26 2.27 0.42
C ALA A 114 -2.94 1.50 0.43
N ALA A 115 -1.85 2.14 -0.02
CA ALA A 115 -0.50 1.55 0.00
C ALA A 115 0.00 1.26 1.44
N LEU A 116 -0.35 2.10 2.41
CA LEU A 116 -0.02 1.89 3.82
C LEU A 116 -0.87 0.78 4.46
N LEU A 117 -2.18 0.77 4.19
CA LEU A 117 -3.12 -0.15 4.85
C LEU A 117 -3.09 -1.57 4.27
N THR A 118 -2.80 -1.72 2.98
CA THR A 118 -2.80 -3.03 2.31
C THR A 118 -1.83 -4.03 2.97
N PRO A 119 -0.53 -3.70 3.20
CA PRO A 119 0.39 -4.61 3.87
C PRO A 119 0.05 -4.87 5.34
N LEU A 120 -0.70 -3.95 5.97
CA LEU A 120 -1.17 -4.08 7.36
C LEU A 120 -2.51 -4.82 7.48
N ALA A 121 -2.92 -5.55 6.43
CA ALA A 121 -4.16 -6.30 6.34
C ALA A 121 -5.41 -5.44 6.67
N ASN A 122 -5.42 -4.17 6.22
CA ASN A 122 -6.48 -3.20 6.52
C ASN A 122 -6.80 -3.08 8.03
N LEU A 123 -5.83 -3.36 8.89
CA LEU A 123 -5.97 -3.38 10.35
C LEU A 123 -6.95 -4.47 10.88
N GLU A 124 -7.34 -5.44 10.05
CA GLU A 124 -8.24 -6.54 10.45
C GLU A 124 -7.60 -7.54 11.41
N LYS A 125 -6.26 -7.63 11.41
CA LYS A 125 -5.49 -8.52 12.29
C LYS A 125 -4.42 -7.71 13.04
N ARG A 126 -4.37 -7.84 14.36
CA ARG A 126 -3.23 -7.33 15.16
C ARG A 126 -1.97 -8.08 14.75
N PHE A 127 -0.93 -7.35 14.39
CA PHE A 127 0.38 -7.89 14.11
C PHE A 127 1.01 -8.37 15.43
N GLU A 128 1.24 -9.67 15.51
CA GLU A 128 2.00 -10.29 16.59
C GLU A 128 3.41 -10.60 16.04
N PRO A 129 4.47 -9.93 16.53
CA PRO A 129 5.83 -10.25 16.14
C PRO A 129 6.09 -11.72 16.49
N LYS A 130 6.36 -12.56 15.49
CA LYS A 130 6.86 -13.92 15.76
C LYS A 130 8.34 -13.81 16.10
N GLU A 131 8.74 -14.37 17.23
CA GLU A 131 10.16 -14.57 17.53
C GLU A 131 10.74 -15.53 16.50
N PHE A 132 11.68 -15.03 15.69
CA PHE A 132 12.48 -15.89 14.83
C PHE A 132 13.57 -16.52 15.67
N TYR A 133 13.36 -17.76 16.12
CA TYR A 133 14.44 -18.60 16.62
C TYR A 133 15.28 -19.04 15.42
N THR A 134 16.47 -18.48 15.25
CA THR A 134 17.47 -19.06 14.37
C THR A 134 18.09 -20.25 15.10
N SER A 135 17.71 -21.46 14.70
CA SER A 135 18.37 -22.71 15.08
C SER A 135 19.80 -22.79 14.51
#